data_AF-A0A7S3WG24-F1
#
_entry.id   AF-A0A7S3WG24-F1
#
_cell.length_a   1.000
_cell.length_b   1.000
_cell.length_c   1.000
_cell.angle_alpha   90.00
_cell.angle_beta   90.00
_cell.angle_gamma   90.00
#
_symmetry.space_group_name_H-M   'P 1'
#
loop_
_entity.id
_entity.type
_entity.pdbx_description
1 polymer ?
#
loop_
_entity_poly.entity_id
_entity_poly.type
_entity_poly.pdbx_seq_one_letter_code
_entity_poly.pdbx_strand_id
1 'polypeptide(L)'
;RVYSGLHIMPSTVQTRGMITKIKCRETSREEFVFFADRLIRLVVEAALGQLPFTESAVETPCGDQYPGVHFSTADLCCVSMIRSGEAMENGLRACCEGIR
;
A
#
# COMPACT_ATOMS: atom_id res chain seq x y z
N ARG A 1 1.35 10.85 -21.72
CA ARG A 1 0.65 9.68 -21.12
C ARG A 1 -0.84 9.88 -21.38
N VAL A 2 -1.56 8.84 -21.84
CA VAL A 2 -2.95 8.97 -22.30
C VAL A 2 -3.94 9.22 -21.14
N TYR A 3 -3.56 8.91 -19.90
CA TYR A 3 -4.40 9.11 -18.71
C TYR A 3 -3.66 9.93 -17.64
N SER A 4 -4.29 10.99 -17.13
CA SER A 4 -3.72 11.92 -16.15
C SER A 4 -3.79 11.40 -14.71
N GLY A 5 -4.84 10.66 -14.35
CA GLY A 5 -5.03 10.08 -13.01
C GLY A 5 -4.41 8.69 -12.80
N LEU A 6 -3.61 8.19 -13.75
CA LEU A 6 -3.00 6.86 -13.65
C LEU A 6 -1.58 6.95 -13.07
N HIS A 7 -1.43 6.45 -11.86
CA HIS A 7 -0.15 6.34 -11.17
C HIS A 7 0.38 4.91 -11.27
N ILE A 8 1.53 4.72 -11.91
CA ILE A 8 2.15 3.41 -12.10
C ILE A 8 3.30 3.27 -11.11
N MET A 9 3.20 2.27 -10.21
CA MET A 9 4.28 1.92 -9.29
C MET A 9 5.53 1.48 -10.08
N PRO A 10 6.75 1.80 -9.63
CA PRO A 10 7.99 1.35 -10.27
C PRO A 10 8.03 -0.17 -10.43
N SER A 11 8.33 -0.63 -11.66
CA SER A 11 8.50 -2.06 -11.93
C SER A 11 9.90 -2.51 -11.53
N THR A 12 10.04 -3.06 -10.33
CA THR A 12 11.29 -3.65 -9.84
C THR A 12 11.37 -5.14 -10.21
N VAL A 13 12.59 -5.70 -10.23
CA VAL A 13 12.79 -7.15 -10.44
C VAL A 13 11.99 -7.99 -9.42
N GLN A 14 11.87 -7.50 -8.18
CA GLN A 14 11.08 -8.13 -7.12
C GLN A 14 9.59 -8.17 -7.47
N THR A 15 8.99 -7.03 -7.84
CA THR A 15 7.56 -6.97 -8.24
C THR A 15 7.27 -7.85 -9.45
N ARG A 16 8.18 -7.89 -10.42
CA ARG A 16 8.07 -8.78 -11.57
C ARG A 16 8.11 -10.25 -11.16
N GLY A 17 9.03 -10.65 -10.26
CA GLY A 17 9.10 -12.01 -9.74
C GLY A 17 7.82 -12.45 -9.02
N MET A 18 7.26 -11.56 -8.18
CA MET A 18 5.98 -11.83 -7.50
C MET A 18 4.83 -11.99 -8.49
N ILE A 19 4.72 -11.09 -9.47
CA ILE A 19 3.69 -11.17 -10.52
C ILE A 19 3.86 -12.46 -11.35
N THR A 20 5.08 -12.88 -11.66
CA THR A 20 5.34 -14.14 -12.36
C THR A 20 4.79 -15.33 -11.57
N LYS A 21 5.02 -15.39 -10.25
CA LYS A 21 4.46 -16.45 -9.39
C LYS A 21 2.93 -16.40 -9.34
N ILE A 22 2.35 -15.23 -9.14
CA ILE A 22 0.88 -15.04 -9.10
C ILE A 22 0.22 -15.47 -10.42
N LYS A 23 0.88 -15.23 -11.56
CA LYS A 23 0.37 -15.58 -12.90
C LYS A 23 0.67 -17.02 -13.33
N CYS A 24 1.53 -17.74 -12.62
CA CYS A 24 1.90 -19.10 -12.96
C CYS A 24 0.76 -20.06 -12.62
N ARG A 25 0.34 -20.89 -13.59
CA ARG A 25 -0.72 -21.89 -13.39
C ARG A 25 -0.32 -22.99 -12.41
N GLU A 26 0.96 -23.32 -12.34
CA GLU A 26 1.48 -24.36 -11.44
C GLU A 26 1.67 -23.87 -9.99
N THR A 27 1.47 -22.58 -9.70
CA THR A 27 1.68 -22.04 -8.36
C THR A 27 0.65 -22.59 -7.37
N SER A 28 1.14 -23.06 -6.22
CA SER A 28 0.28 -23.59 -5.16
C SER A 28 -0.59 -22.49 -4.56
N ARG A 29 -1.70 -22.87 -3.94
CA ARG A 29 -2.58 -21.91 -3.26
C ARG A 29 -1.85 -21.10 -2.19
N GLU A 30 -0.98 -21.74 -1.41
CA GLU A 30 -0.24 -21.10 -0.33
C GLU A 30 0.76 -20.07 -0.86
N GLU A 31 1.52 -20.43 -1.89
CA GLU A 31 2.42 -19.50 -2.56
C GLU A 31 1.66 -18.34 -3.20
N PHE A 32 0.52 -18.62 -3.84
CA PHE A 32 -0.33 -17.59 -4.44
C PHE A 32 -0.77 -16.56 -3.41
N VAL A 33 -1.33 -17.00 -2.28
CA VAL A 33 -1.78 -16.12 -1.20
C VAL A 33 -0.61 -15.31 -0.64
N PHE A 34 0.52 -15.96 -0.37
CA PHE A 34 1.71 -15.30 0.16
C PHE A 34 2.23 -14.17 -0.77
N PHE A 35 2.36 -14.45 -2.06
CA PHE A 35 2.85 -13.45 -3.02
C PHE A 35 1.80 -12.37 -3.32
N ALA A 36 0.51 -12.72 -3.35
CA ALA A 36 -0.58 -11.77 -3.53
C ALA A 36 -0.64 -10.78 -2.37
N ASP A 37 -0.63 -11.24 -1.12
CA ASP A 37 -0.66 -10.39 0.07
C ASP A 37 0.55 -9.45 0.13
N ARG A 38 1.73 -9.97 -0.23
CA ARG A 38 2.95 -9.16 -0.32
C ARG A 38 2.86 -8.08 -1.39
N LEU A 39 2.30 -8.39 -2.56
CA LEU A 39 2.11 -7.42 -3.63
C LEU A 39 1.05 -6.37 -3.26
N ILE A 40 -0.06 -6.80 -2.64
CA ILE A 40 -1.13 -5.92 -2.16
C ILE A 40 -0.57 -4.87 -1.20
N ARG A 41 0.27 -5.27 -0.23
CA ARG A 41 0.86 -4.33 0.73
C ARG A 41 1.67 -3.22 0.05
N LEU A 42 2.50 -3.57 -0.94
CA LEU A 42 3.26 -2.58 -1.70
C LEU A 42 2.35 -1.62 -2.48
N VAL A 43 1.27 -2.14 -3.07
CA VAL A 43 0.29 -1.32 -3.81
C VAL A 43 -0.45 -0.38 -2.87
N VAL A 44 -0.84 -0.85 -1.68
CA VAL A 44 -1.50 -0.06 -0.65
C VAL A 44 -0.58 1.06 -0.15
N GLU A 45 0.66 0.75 0.21
CA GLU A 45 1.65 1.75 0.65
C GLU A 45 1.88 2.83 -0.42
N ALA A 46 2.03 2.41 -1.68
CA ALA A 46 2.18 3.34 -2.81
C ALA A 46 0.94 4.22 -3.03
N ALA A 47 -0.26 3.68 -2.79
CA ALA A 47 -1.51 4.42 -2.90
C ALA A 47 -1.69 5.44 -1.75
N LEU A 48 -1.37 5.05 -0.51
CA LEU A 48 -1.37 5.94 0.65
C LEU A 48 -0.40 7.12 0.47
N GLY A 49 0.72 6.89 -0.22
CA GLY A 49 1.66 7.95 -0.59
C GLY A 49 1.13 8.99 -1.58
N GLN A 50 -0.06 8.80 -2.17
CA GLN A 50 -0.72 9.79 -3.01
C GLN A 50 -1.69 10.70 -2.23
N LEU A 51 -1.91 10.44 -0.94
CA LEU A 51 -2.77 11.26 -0.09
C LEU A 51 -2.11 12.60 0.23
N PRO A 52 -2.89 13.64 0.58
CA PRO A 52 -2.32 14.91 1.03
C PRO A 52 -1.60 14.75 2.37
N PHE A 53 -0.44 15.39 2.47
CA PHE A 53 0.39 15.47 3.68
C PHE A 53 0.59 16.93 4.11
N THR A 54 0.65 17.16 5.42
CA THR A 54 0.96 18.46 6.03
C THR A 54 2.31 18.37 6.74
N GLU A 55 3.13 19.42 6.62
CA GLU A 55 4.40 19.50 7.34
C GLU A 55 4.20 19.49 8.85
N SER A 56 5.04 18.74 9.57
CA SER A 56 5.05 18.69 11.03
C SER A 56 6.47 18.50 11.53
N ALA A 57 6.85 19.23 12.58
CA ALA A 57 8.13 19.04 13.25
C ALA A 57 7.91 18.24 14.53
N VAL A 58 8.77 17.24 14.77
CA VAL A 58 8.78 16.47 16.02
C VAL A 58 10.14 16.62 16.70
N GLU A 59 10.14 16.70 18.03
CA GLU A 59 11.37 16.66 18.81
C GLU A 59 11.81 15.20 18.95
N THR A 60 13.03 14.92 18.49
CA THR A 60 13.64 13.60 18.64
C THR A 60 14.05 13.37 20.10
N PRO A 61 14.22 12.10 20.55
CA PRO A 61 14.71 11.82 21.90
C PRO A 61 16.08 12.44 22.24
N CYS A 62 16.83 12.88 21.22
CA CYS A 62 18.11 13.57 21.35
C CYS A 62 17.97 15.09 21.55
N GLY A 63 16.75 15.65 21.48
CA GLY A 63 16.46 17.09 21.59
C GLY A 63 16.48 17.86 20.28
N ASP A 64 16.80 17.21 19.16
CA ASP A 64 16.82 17.83 17.83
C ASP A 64 15.43 17.84 17.19
N GLN A 65 15.10 18.92 16.48
CA GLN A 65 13.87 19.03 15.69
C GLN A 65 14.01 18.29 14.36
N TYR A 66 13.11 17.35 14.09
CA TYR A 66 13.03 16.62 12.82
C TYR A 66 11.85 17.15 11.97
N PRO A 67 12.12 17.72 10.78
CA PRO A 67 11.06 18.14 9.86
C PRO A 67 10.47 16.91 9.15
N GLY A 68 9.29 16.50 9.61
CA GLY A 68 8.50 15.40 9.05
C GLY A 68 7.21 15.87 8.41
N VAL A 69 6.32 14.91 8.19
CA VAL A 69 4.98 15.14 7.65
C VAL A 69 3.96 14.26 8.37
N HIS A 70 2.71 14.70 8.37
CA HIS A 70 1.56 13.93 8.83
C HIS A 70 0.52 13.84 7.72
N PHE A 71 -0.31 12.79 7.71
CA PHE A 71 -1.48 12.76 6.83
C PHE A 71 -2.38 13.96 7.13
N SER A 72 -2.76 14.71 6.10
CA SER A 72 -3.64 15.88 6.26
C SER A 72 -5.09 15.48 6.55
N THR A 73 -5.50 14.29 6.12
CA THR A 73 -6.87 13.79 6.25
C THR A 73 -7.03 13.04 7.57
N ALA A 74 -7.97 13.49 8.42
CA ALA A 74 -8.26 12.86 9.71
C ALA A 74 -9.04 11.54 9.57
N ASP A 75 -9.87 11.40 8.52
CA ASP A 75 -10.75 10.25 8.33
C ASP A 75 -10.48 9.55 6.98
N LEU A 76 -10.05 8.29 7.05
CA LEU A 76 -9.93 7.38 5.90
C LEU A 76 -11.00 6.30 6.00
N CYS A 77 -11.68 6.04 4.88
CA CYS A 77 -12.61 4.91 4.75
C CYS A 77 -12.15 3.95 3.66
N CYS A 78 -12.37 2.66 3.89
CA CYS A 78 -12.09 1.62 2.90
C CYS A 78 -13.40 1.11 2.32
N VAL A 79 -13.51 1.15 0.99
CA VAL A 79 -14.64 0.54 0.28
C VAL A 79 -14.12 -0.65 -0.52
N SER A 80 -14.46 -1.86 -0.08
CA SER A 80 -14.10 -3.10 -0.74
C SER A 80 -15.22 -3.57 -1.69
N MET A 81 -14.83 -4.01 -2.89
CA MET A 81 -15.76 -4.62 -3.85
C MET A 81 -15.74 -6.15 -3.70
N ILE A 82 -16.85 -6.71 -3.24
CA ILE A 82 -16.98 -8.14 -2.94
C ILE A 82 -16.92 -8.99 -4.23
N ARG A 83 -16.22 -10.13 -4.26
CA ARG A 83 -15.40 -10.76 -3.19
C ARG A 83 -13.92 -10.41 -3.24
N SER A 84 -13.38 -10.14 -4.42
CA SER A 84 -11.92 -10.00 -4.59
C SER A 84 -11.33 -8.79 -3.87
N GLY A 85 -12.11 -7.73 -3.65
CA GLY A 85 -11.67 -6.54 -2.93
C GLY A 85 -11.40 -6.78 -1.44
N GLU A 86 -12.03 -7.79 -0.83
CA GLU A 86 -11.80 -8.14 0.59
C GLU A 86 -10.35 -8.55 0.86
N ALA A 87 -9.67 -9.15 -0.13
CA ALA A 87 -8.26 -9.52 0.00
C ALA A 87 -7.35 -8.30 0.21
N MET A 88 -7.71 -7.14 -0.36
CA MET A 88 -6.93 -5.90 -0.22
C MET A 88 -7.19 -5.20 1.12
N GLU A 89 -8.36 -5.43 1.71
CA GLU A 89 -8.77 -4.82 2.97
C GLU A 89 -7.82 -5.23 4.12
N ASN A 90 -7.37 -6.49 4.13
CA ASN A 90 -6.39 -6.98 5.10
C ASN A 90 -5.05 -6.25 4.98
N GLY A 91 -4.61 -5.98 3.74
CA GLY A 91 -3.38 -5.21 3.49
C GLY A 91 -3.50 -3.77 3.98
N LEU A 92 -4.66 -3.15 3.80
CA LEU A 92 -4.93 -1.79 4.26
C LEU A 92 -5.00 -1.70 5.79
N ARG A 93 -5.73 -2.60 6.46
CA ARG A 93 -5.80 -2.64 7.92
C ARG A 93 -4.44 -2.87 8.59
N ALA A 94 -3.55 -3.61 7.92
CA ALA A 94 -2.19 -3.80 8.40
C ALA A 94 -1.30 -2.55 8.29
N CYS A 95 -1.64 -1.61 7.40
CA CYS A 95 -0.90 -0.37 7.20
C CYS A 95 -1.47 0.81 8.02
N CYS A 96 -2.78 0.80 8.28
CA CYS A 96 -3.48 1.86 8.99
C CYS A 96 -4.42 1.26 10.04
N GLU A 97 -4.07 1.42 11.32
CA GLU A 97 -4.91 0.98 12.42
C GLU A 97 -6.19 1.84 12.50
N GLY A 98 -7.35 1.20 12.66
CA GLY A 98 -8.62 1.89 12.90
C GLY A 98 -9.40 2.36 11.67
N ILE A 99 -8.99 2.02 10.44
CA ILE A 99 -9.79 2.30 9.24
C ILE A 99 -11.10 1.52 9.26
N ARG A 100 -12.21 2.22 8.95
CA ARG A 100 -13.57 1.67 8.84
C ARG A 100 -13.98 1.46 7.39
#